data_AF-A0A4W4G4N0-F1
#
_entry.id   AF-A0A4W4G4N0-F1
#
_cell.length_a   1.000
_cell.length_b   1.000
_cell.length_c   1.000
_cell.angle_alpha   90.00
_cell.angle_beta   90.00
_cell.angle_gamma   90.00
#
_symmetry.space_group_name_H-M   'P 1'
#
loop_
_entity.id
_entity.type
_entity.pdbx_description
1 polymer ?
#
loop_
_entity_poly.entity_id
_entity_poly.type
_entity_poly.pdbx_seq_one_letter_code
_entity_poly.pdbx_strand_id
1 'polypeptide(L)' 'VTEEHTTALSRASGKFGFNSPDYQNLTRLYCMNCGHHLQTLPDGTVGGTRDEK' A
#
# COMPACT_ATOMS: atom_id res chain seq x y z
N VAL A 1 28.39 25.17 0.87
CA VAL A 1 27.15 24.74 0.20
C VAL A 1 26.65 23.55 0.99
N THR A 2 25.48 23.66 1.64
CA THR A 2 24.91 22.61 2.49
C THR A 2 23.46 22.42 2.08
N GLU A 3 23.13 21.23 1.56
CA GLU A 3 21.75 20.80 1.34
C GLU A 3 21.65 19.30 1.57
N GLU A 4 21.23 18.92 2.78
CA GLU A 4 20.65 17.61 3.05
C GLU A 4 19.61 17.75 4.16
N HIS A 5 18.42 18.21 3.74
CA HIS A 5 17.23 18.21 4.58
C HIS A 5 16.52 16.85 4.42
N THR A 6 17.13 15.80 4.97
CA THR A 6 16.44 14.52 5.14
C THR A 6 15.57 14.65 6.38
N THR A 7 14.27 14.90 6.21
CA THR A 7 13.32 14.85 7.32
C THR A 7 13.23 13.40 7.81
N ALA A 8 14.12 13.01 8.72
CA ALA A 8 14.02 11.76 9.44
C ALA A 8 12.76 11.85 10.31
N LEU A 9 11.68 11.21 9.85
CA LEU A 9 10.48 11.03 10.66
C LEU A 9 10.92 10.26 11.92
N SER A 10 11.02 10.97 13.04
CA SER A 10 11.34 10.35 14.32
C SER A 10 10.25 9.33 14.60
N ARG A 11 10.66 8.06 14.75
CA ARG A 11 9.75 6.95 15.03
C ARG A 11 9.19 7.17 16.43
N ALA A 12 8.03 7.83 16.50
CA ALA A 12 7.31 8.04 17.73
C ALA A 12 7.06 6.67 18.37
N SER A 13 7.74 6.40 19.49
CA SER A 13 7.55 5.22 20.35
C SER A 13 6.27 5.34 21.16
N GLY A 14 5.18 5.78 20.53
CA GLY A 14 3.85 5.56 21.05
C GLY A 14 3.53 4.08 20.93
N LYS A 15 2.98 3.45 21.98
CA LYS A 15 2.19 2.22 21.84
C LYS A 15 0.93 2.55 21.05
N PHE A 16 1.09 2.88 19.77
CA PHE A 16 0.05 2.66 18.80
C PHE A 16 -0.14 1.14 18.77
N GLY A 17 -1.35 0.66 18.96
CA GLY A 17 -1.69 -0.75 18.72
C GLY A 17 -1.59 -1.13 17.25
N PHE A 18 -0.52 -0.71 16.55
CA PHE A 18 -0.13 -1.26 15.28
C PHE A 18 0.31 -2.69 15.57
N ASN A 19 -0.63 -3.62 15.47
CA ASN A 19 -0.29 -4.86 14.79
C ASN A 19 0.35 -4.39 13.49
N SER A 20 1.67 -4.47 13.40
CA SER A 20 2.40 -4.12 12.19
C SER A 20 1.74 -4.95 11.09
N PRO A 21 1.12 -4.32 10.08
CA PRO A 21 0.52 -5.09 9.00
C PRO A 21 1.58 -6.01 8.44
N ASP A 22 1.19 -7.24 8.14
CA ASP A 22 2.11 -8.16 7.50
C ASP A 22 2.31 -7.72 6.05
N TYR A 23 3.46 -7.11 5.80
CA TYR A 23 3.87 -6.64 4.47
C TYR A 23 4.66 -7.69 3.68
N GLN A 24 4.95 -8.86 4.28
CA GLN A 24 5.66 -9.93 3.59
C GLN A 24 4.72 -10.72 2.67
N ASN A 25 3.43 -10.76 3.01
CA ASN A 25 2.41 -11.42 2.22
C ASN A 25 1.75 -10.48 1.22
N LEU A 26 1.52 -10.98 0.01
CA LEU A 26 0.76 -10.26 -1.00
C LEU A 26 -0.68 -10.06 -0.52
N THR A 27 -1.19 -8.85 -0.71
CA THR A 27 -2.56 -8.48 -0.35
C THR A 27 -3.35 -8.11 -1.60
N ARG A 28 -4.58 -8.63 -1.72
CA ARG A 28 -5.52 -8.18 -2.75
C ARG A 28 -6.25 -6.94 -2.26
N LEU A 29 -6.24 -5.88 -3.07
CA LEU A 29 -6.93 -4.63 -2.76
C LEU A 29 -8.31 -4.62 -3.40
N TYR A 30 -9.33 -4.82 -2.59
CA TYR A 30 -10.73 -4.83 -3.03
C TYR A 30 -11.37 -3.44 -2.89
N CYS A 31 -11.99 -2.96 -3.97
CA CYS A 31 -12.78 -1.75 -3.96
C CYS A 31 -14.23 -2.07 -3.64
N MET A 32 -14.67 -1.70 -2.43
CA MET A 32 -16.05 -1.89 -1.99
C MET A 32 -17.08 -1.08 -2.79
N ASN A 33 -16.66 0.01 -3.45
CA ASN A 33 -17.59 0.89 -4.18
C ASN A 33 -18.14 0.25 -5.45
N CYS A 34 -17.31 -0.50 -6.17
CA CYS A 34 -17.65 -1.02 -7.50
C CYS A 34 -17.52 -2.55 -7.61
N GLY A 35 -17.04 -3.21 -6.56
CA GLY A 35 -16.84 -4.66 -6.50
C GLY A 35 -15.73 -5.15 -7.41
N HIS A 36 -14.57 -4.48 -7.40
CA HIS A 36 -13.42 -4.84 -8.22
C HIS A 36 -12.15 -4.97 -7.37
N HIS A 37 -11.26 -5.87 -7.76
CA HIS A 37 -9.89 -5.94 -7.26
C HIS A 37 -8.96 -5.08 -8.10
N LEU A 38 -8.09 -4.32 -7.44
CA LEU A 38 -7.04 -3.54 -8.12
C LEU A 38 -6.10 -4.48 -8.88
N GLN A 39 -5.84 -4.16 -10.14
CA GLN A 39 -4.93 -4.89 -11.00
C GLN A 39 -3.98 -3.94 -11.74
N THR A 40 -2.70 -4.30 -11.76
CA THR A 40 -1.69 -3.71 -12.64
C THR A 40 -1.42 -4.69 -13.78
N LEU A 41 -1.56 -4.23 -15.03
CA LEU A 41 -1.30 -5.02 -16.22
C LEU A 41 0.19 -4.95 -16.63
N PRO A 42 0.69 -5.91 -17.44
CA PRO A 42 2.10 -5.92 -17.86
C PRO A 42 2.52 -4.70 -18.68
N ASP A 43 1.57 -4.03 -19.35
CA ASP A 43 1.79 -2.79 -20.09
C ASP A 43 1.84 -1.53 -19.19
N GLY A 44 1.65 -1.70 -17.87
CA GLY A 44 1.62 -0.63 -16.89
C GLY A 44 0.24 -0.01 -16.66
N THR A 45 -0.79 -0.45 -17.38
CA THR A 45 -2.16 0.01 -17.17
C THR A 45 -2.66 -0.41 -15.78
N VAL A 46 -3.30 0.52 -15.07
CA VAL A 46 -3.90 0.27 -13.75
C VAL A 46 -5.43 0.25 -13.89
N GLY A 47 -6.07 -0.79 -13.39
CA GLY A 47 -7.52 -0.97 -13.49
C GLY A 47 -8.11 -1.83 -12.38
N GLY A 48 -9.40 -2.17 -12.54
CA GLY A 48 -10.11 -3.07 -11.63
C GLY A 48 -10.66 -4.28 -12.37
N THR A 49 -10.57 -5.47 -11.77
CA THR A 49 -11.16 -6.71 -12.30
C THR A 49 -12.16 -7.35 -11.32
N ARG A 50 -13.19 -8.02 -11.85
CA ARG A 50 -14.16 -8.80 -11.06
C ARG A 50 -13.81 -10.29 -10.98
N ASP A 51 -12.71 -10.72 -11.61
CA ASP A 51 -12.34 -12.14 -11.65
C ASP A 51 -11.88 -12.62 -10.27
N GLU A 52 -12.71 -13.45 -9.64
CA GLU A 52 -12.43 -14.16 -8.39
C GLU A 52 -12.11 -15.62 -8.71
N LYS A 53 -10.94 -15.87 -9.29
CA LYS A 53 -10.37 -17.22 -9.34
C LYS A 53 -9.79 -17.64 -7.99
#